data_AF-A0AAJ6AK49-F1
#
_entry.id   AF-A0AAJ6AK49-F1
#
_cell.length_a   1.000
_cell.length_b   1.000
_cell.length_c   1.000
_cell.angle_alpha   90.00
_cell.angle_beta   90.00
_cell.angle_gamma   90.00
#
_symmetry.space_group_name_H-M   'P 1'
#
loop_
_entity.id
_entity.type
_entity.pdbx_description
1 polymer ?
#
loop_
_entity_poly.entity_id
_entity_poly.type
_entity_poly.pdbx_seq_one_letter_code
_entity_poly.pdbx_strand_id
1 'polypeptide(L)'
;MLLKRRGIVFDPPWRDFSEFQIHWMAEGARGSGSWQARRDIIEKVFRPIQDQLEEAEERQFLGELAEGISPHGDLGWTDVDDHISQLRQRFRSASTPVDYKDVGNRCVGVLEALSAHVYDPEVHCPPVLSEPPVDKTDIRIGAYIDHRLPGKSNEELRGLTKKASALAHKMKHSPKADRTTTGITADAVILLANILRRPEEG
;
A
#
# COMPACT_ATOMS: atom_id res chain seq x y z
N MET A 1 5.80 -0.06 -28.69
CA MET A 1 4.85 -0.99 -28.03
C MET A 1 4.91 -0.98 -26.49
N LEU A 2 6.02 -0.61 -25.84
CA LEU A 2 6.10 -0.57 -24.37
C LEU A 2 5.32 0.62 -23.77
N LEU A 3 5.61 1.85 -24.20
CA LEU A 3 4.95 3.07 -23.70
C LEU A 3 3.42 3.05 -23.89
N LYS A 4 2.97 2.68 -25.09
CA LYS A 4 1.54 2.54 -25.42
C LYS A 4 0.80 1.54 -24.51
N ARG A 5 1.46 0.47 -24.05
CA ARG A 5 0.86 -0.50 -23.10
C ARG A 5 0.68 0.08 -21.70
N ARG A 6 1.45 1.11 -21.35
CA ARG A 6 1.40 1.84 -20.07
C ARG A 6 0.54 3.11 -20.15
N GLY A 7 -0.15 3.34 -21.28
CA GLY A 7 -0.94 4.56 -21.51
C GLY A 7 -0.09 5.82 -21.75
N ILE A 8 1.23 5.69 -21.83
CA ILE A 8 2.16 6.81 -22.06
C ILE A 8 2.22 7.10 -23.56
N VAL A 9 1.85 8.33 -23.92
CA VAL A 9 1.94 8.83 -25.30
C VAL A 9 3.32 9.42 -25.52
N PHE A 10 4.04 8.91 -26.51
CA PHE A 10 5.28 9.51 -27.00
C PHE A 10 5.05 9.99 -28.43
N ASP A 11 5.00 11.31 -28.59
CA ASP A 11 4.78 11.99 -29.86
C ASP A 11 5.86 13.06 -30.08
N PRO A 12 7.11 12.63 -30.38
CA PRO A 12 8.17 13.58 -30.70
C PRO A 12 7.88 14.30 -32.02
N PRO A 13 8.46 15.49 -32.26
CA PRO A 13 8.22 16.26 -33.49
C PRO A 13 8.86 15.66 -34.75
N TRP A 14 9.36 14.43 -34.67
CA TRP A 14 9.96 13.67 -35.76
C TRP A 14 9.54 12.20 -35.68
N ARG A 15 9.41 11.55 -36.82
CA ARG A 15 9.03 10.12 -36.91
C ARG A 15 10.19 9.22 -37.30
N ASP A 16 11.21 9.78 -37.93
CA ASP A 16 12.39 9.06 -38.36
C ASP A 16 13.68 9.88 -38.15
N PHE A 17 14.80 9.29 -38.55
CA PHE A 17 16.11 9.92 -38.41
C PHE A 17 16.27 11.19 -39.25
N SER A 18 15.66 11.24 -40.43
CA SER A 18 15.76 12.39 -41.33
C SER A 18 15.01 13.58 -40.76
N GLU A 19 13.77 13.37 -40.31
CA GLU A 19 12.98 14.39 -39.63
C GLU A 19 13.63 14.84 -38.32
N PHE A 20 14.21 13.91 -37.56
CA PHE A 20 14.99 14.24 -36.36
C PHE A 20 16.16 15.16 -36.71
N GLN A 21 16.91 14.82 -37.76
CA GLN A 21 18.08 15.58 -38.17
C GLN A 21 17.70 16.98 -38.67
N ILE A 22 16.57 17.12 -39.37
CA ILE A 22 15.99 18.42 -39.76
C ILE A 22 15.62 19.23 -38.51
N HIS A 23 14.87 18.64 -37.58
CA HIS A 23 14.47 19.30 -36.34
C HIS A 23 15.69 19.72 -35.50
N TRP A 24 16.67 18.83 -35.37
CA TRP A 24 17.94 19.08 -34.67
C TRP A 24 18.71 20.27 -35.27
N MET A 25 18.72 20.41 -36.59
CA MET A 25 19.31 21.58 -37.24
C MET A 25 18.51 22.85 -37.01
N ALA A 26 17.18 22.77 -37.14
CA ALA A 26 16.29 23.91 -36.99
C ALA A 26 16.35 24.53 -35.58
N GLU A 27 16.50 23.69 -34.55
CA GLU A 27 16.67 24.08 -33.15
C GLU A 27 18.13 24.47 -32.81
N GLY A 28 19.00 24.60 -33.81
CA GLY A 28 20.35 25.14 -33.62
C GLY A 28 21.37 24.17 -33.02
N ALA A 29 21.13 22.86 -33.08
CA ALA A 29 21.96 21.84 -32.42
C ALA A 29 23.10 21.26 -33.30
N ARG A 30 23.27 21.74 -34.54
CA ARG A 30 24.33 21.32 -35.50
C ARG A 30 25.52 22.29 -35.55
N GLY A 31 26.71 21.78 -35.92
CA GLY A 31 27.89 22.61 -36.19
C GLY A 31 28.45 23.26 -34.92
N SER A 32 28.68 24.58 -34.94
CA SER A 32 29.03 25.39 -33.77
C SER A 32 27.86 25.64 -32.80
N GLY A 33 26.70 25.04 -33.06
CA GLY A 33 25.52 25.11 -32.21
C GLY A 33 25.81 24.77 -30.74
N SER A 34 25.08 25.40 -29.82
CA SER A 34 25.39 25.31 -28.39
C SER A 34 25.09 23.93 -27.84
N TRP A 35 25.95 23.46 -26.93
CA TRP A 35 25.67 22.26 -26.12
C TRP A 35 24.32 22.38 -25.39
N GLN A 36 23.95 23.61 -25.01
CA GLN A 36 22.67 23.92 -24.37
C GLN A 36 21.47 23.54 -25.25
N ALA A 37 21.45 23.92 -26.54
CA ALA A 37 20.35 23.58 -27.45
C ALA A 37 20.13 22.07 -27.56
N ARG A 38 21.22 21.28 -27.54
CA ARG A 38 21.15 19.81 -27.53
C ARG A 38 20.46 19.28 -26.27
N ARG A 39 20.81 19.85 -25.10
CA ARG A 39 20.21 19.46 -23.82
C ARG A 39 18.74 19.84 -23.79
N ASP A 40 18.39 21.03 -24.23
CA ASP A 40 17.02 21.52 -24.20
C ASP A 40 16.09 20.66 -25.07
N ILE A 41 16.55 20.23 -26.26
CA ILE A 41 15.77 19.31 -27.12
C ILE A 41 15.56 17.96 -26.42
N ILE A 42 16.62 17.38 -25.84
CA ILE A 42 16.53 16.09 -25.14
C ILE A 42 15.62 16.22 -23.92
N GLU A 43 15.83 17.24 -23.09
CA GLU A 43 15.04 17.50 -21.88
C GLU A 43 13.56 17.65 -22.23
N LYS A 44 13.24 18.52 -23.18
CA LYS A 44 11.86 18.81 -23.59
C LYS A 44 11.12 17.57 -24.10
N VAL A 45 11.82 16.68 -24.81
CA VAL A 45 11.20 15.51 -25.45
C VAL A 45 11.17 14.29 -24.54
N PHE A 46 12.20 14.08 -23.71
CA PHE A 46 12.34 12.86 -22.91
C PHE A 46 11.98 13.03 -21.43
N ARG A 47 12.15 14.21 -20.83
CA ARG A 47 11.82 14.44 -19.41
C ARG A 47 10.36 14.07 -19.08
N PRO A 48 9.34 14.47 -19.88
CA PRO A 48 7.95 14.11 -19.57
C PRO A 48 7.69 12.60 -19.59
N ILE A 49 8.46 11.84 -20.38
CA ILE A 49 8.35 10.37 -20.44
C ILE A 49 9.05 9.77 -19.22
N GLN A 50 10.21 10.30 -18.85
CA GLN A 50 10.93 9.90 -17.65
C GLN A 50 10.06 10.12 -16.41
N ASP A 51 9.44 11.29 -16.27
CA ASP A 51 8.51 11.59 -15.18
C ASP A 51 7.33 10.60 -15.14
N GLN A 52 6.69 10.37 -16.29
CA GLN A 52 5.57 9.41 -16.36
C GLN A 52 5.99 7.97 -16.09
N LEU A 53 7.22 7.58 -16.43
CA LEU A 53 7.76 6.26 -16.12
C LEU A 53 8.11 6.15 -14.63
N GLU A 54 8.74 7.18 -14.05
CA GLU A 54 9.05 7.26 -12.62
C GLU A 54 7.75 7.20 -11.79
N GLU A 55 6.71 7.96 -12.15
CA GLU A 55 5.39 7.89 -11.52
C GLU A 55 4.68 6.55 -11.71
N ALA A 56 4.84 5.91 -12.87
CA ALA A 56 4.24 4.61 -13.14
C ALA A 56 4.96 3.49 -12.37
N GLU A 57 6.28 3.58 -12.23
CA GLU A 57 7.07 2.72 -11.36
C GLU A 57 6.69 2.94 -9.90
N GLU A 58 6.56 4.19 -9.46
CA GLU A 58 6.14 4.54 -8.10
C GLU A 58 4.72 4.04 -7.80
N ARG A 59 3.77 4.15 -8.73
CA ARG A 59 2.43 3.57 -8.58
C ARG A 59 2.43 2.04 -8.57
N GLN A 60 3.22 1.40 -9.43
CA GLN A 60 3.38 -0.05 -9.41
C GLN A 60 4.07 -0.51 -8.10
N PHE A 61 4.92 0.33 -7.54
CA PHE A 61 5.64 0.15 -6.30
C PHE A 61 4.76 0.38 -5.05
N LEU A 62 3.74 1.24 -5.15
CA LEU A 62 2.68 1.40 -4.14
C LEU A 62 1.66 0.24 -4.19
N GLY A 63 1.36 -0.27 -5.40
CA GLY A 63 0.37 -1.33 -5.67
C GLY A 63 0.82 -2.76 -5.40
N GLU A 64 1.91 -3.00 -4.65
CA GLU A 64 2.31 -4.37 -4.26
C GLU A 64 1.36 -5.02 -3.24
N LEU A 65 0.66 -4.19 -2.46
CA LEU A 65 -0.31 -4.62 -1.47
C LEU A 65 -1.61 -3.82 -1.64
N ALA A 66 -2.73 -4.43 -1.26
CA ALA A 66 -4.08 -3.92 -1.42
C ALA A 66 -4.21 -2.46 -0.99
N GLU A 67 -4.84 -1.63 -1.81
CA GLU A 67 -5.32 -0.30 -1.43
C GLU A 67 -6.80 -0.39 -1.04
N GLY A 68 -7.17 0.31 0.03
CA GLY A 68 -8.55 0.35 0.49
C GLY A 68 -9.44 1.13 -0.47
N ILE A 69 -10.70 0.70 -0.62
CA ILE A 69 -11.71 1.52 -1.31
C ILE A 69 -12.22 2.56 -0.32
N SER A 70 -11.58 3.72 -0.28
CA SER A 70 -11.91 4.85 0.60
C SER A 70 -11.87 6.16 -0.19
N PRO A 71 -12.73 7.16 0.13
CA PRO A 71 -12.56 8.51 -0.39
C PRO A 71 -11.28 9.20 0.13
N HIS A 72 -10.67 8.67 1.19
CA HIS A 72 -9.44 9.15 1.79
C HIS A 72 -8.25 8.26 1.37
N GLY A 73 -7.09 8.87 1.09
CA GLY A 73 -5.86 8.15 0.73
C GLY A 73 -5.22 7.41 1.92
N ASP A 74 -5.63 7.75 3.14
CA ASP A 74 -5.23 7.21 4.43
C ASP A 74 -6.46 6.94 5.32
N LEU A 75 -6.28 6.27 6.45
CA LEU A 75 -7.37 5.99 7.39
C LEU A 75 -7.70 7.22 8.26
N GLY A 76 -6.76 8.16 8.39
CA GLY A 76 -6.82 9.28 9.33
C GLY A 76 -6.45 8.88 10.76
N TRP A 77 -5.96 7.65 10.94
CA TRP A 77 -5.50 7.10 12.20
C TRP A 77 -3.97 7.06 12.15
N THR A 78 -3.32 8.16 12.50
CA THR A 78 -1.89 8.39 12.23
C THR A 78 -1.00 7.21 12.63
N ASP A 79 -1.19 6.66 13.83
CA ASP A 79 -0.39 5.51 14.28
C ASP A 79 -0.63 4.25 13.45
N VAL A 80 -1.87 4.01 13.00
CA VAL A 80 -2.22 2.86 12.14
C VAL A 80 -1.64 3.08 10.73
N ASP A 81 -1.75 4.29 10.20
CA ASP A 81 -1.22 4.67 8.89
C ASP A 81 0.32 4.55 8.85
N ASP A 82 1.00 4.89 9.94
CA ASP A 82 2.45 4.69 10.10
C ASP A 82 2.83 3.20 10.10
N HIS A 83 2.07 2.35 10.80
CA HIS A 83 2.31 0.91 10.80
C HIS A 83 2.04 0.28 9.42
N ILE A 84 1.00 0.73 8.70
CA ILE A 84 0.71 0.30 7.33
C ILE A 84 1.84 0.73 6.39
N SER A 85 2.35 1.95 6.53
CA SER A 85 3.49 2.45 5.74
C SER A 85 4.75 1.63 5.96
N GLN A 86 5.07 1.29 7.22
CA GLN A 86 6.18 0.39 7.57
C GLN A 86 5.97 -1.02 7.03
N LEU A 87 4.75 -1.56 7.10
CA LEU A 87 4.39 -2.86 6.53
C LEU A 87 4.65 -2.90 5.02
N ARG A 88 4.16 -1.90 4.28
CA ARG A 88 4.40 -1.75 2.84
C ARG A 88 5.88 -1.63 2.54
N GLN A 89 6.62 -0.81 3.28
CA GLN A 89 8.08 -0.69 3.12
C GLN A 89 8.79 -2.03 3.33
N ARG A 90 8.40 -2.78 4.35
CA ARG A 90 9.05 -4.05 4.63
C ARG A 90 8.76 -5.08 3.55
N PHE A 91 7.52 -5.23 3.13
CA PHE A 91 7.14 -6.21 2.10
C PHE A 91 7.82 -5.95 0.75
N ARG A 92 7.96 -4.69 0.35
CA ARG A 92 8.65 -4.28 -0.88
C ARG A 92 10.08 -4.83 -0.97
N SER A 93 10.81 -4.77 0.14
CA SER A 93 12.22 -5.22 0.20
C SER A 93 12.39 -6.70 0.58
N ALA A 94 11.29 -7.41 0.91
CA ALA A 94 11.36 -8.76 1.43
C ALA A 94 11.67 -9.77 0.32
N SER A 95 12.71 -10.58 0.52
CA SER A 95 13.15 -11.59 -0.45
C SER A 95 13.47 -12.95 0.18
N THR A 96 13.69 -12.99 1.50
CA THR A 96 14.04 -14.19 2.26
C THR A 96 12.94 -14.63 3.23
N PRO A 97 12.92 -15.90 3.68
CA PRO A 97 12.00 -16.35 4.72
C PRO A 97 12.07 -15.55 6.03
N VAL A 98 13.25 -15.01 6.37
CA VAL A 98 13.41 -14.14 7.55
C VAL A 98 12.73 -12.80 7.30
N ASP A 99 12.89 -12.21 6.11
CA ASP A 99 12.20 -10.98 5.75
C ASP A 99 10.68 -11.15 5.79
N TYR A 100 10.17 -12.26 5.28
CA TYR A 100 8.73 -12.55 5.27
C TYR A 100 8.15 -12.73 6.68
N LYS A 101 8.89 -13.34 7.60
CA LYS A 101 8.51 -13.36 9.03
C LYS A 101 8.45 -11.96 9.63
N ASP A 102 9.41 -11.11 9.29
CA ASP A 102 9.43 -9.71 9.74
C ASP A 102 8.25 -8.91 9.18
N VAL A 103 7.85 -9.14 7.92
CA VAL A 103 6.56 -8.62 7.40
C VAL A 103 5.39 -9.11 8.25
N GLY A 104 5.37 -10.39 8.63
CA GLY A 104 4.37 -10.93 9.57
C GLY A 104 4.35 -10.21 10.93
N ASN A 105 5.51 -9.82 11.46
CA ASN A 105 5.59 -8.99 12.67
C ASN A 105 4.98 -7.60 12.44
N ARG A 106 5.23 -6.97 11.28
CA ARG A 106 4.60 -5.68 10.93
C ARG A 106 3.09 -5.79 10.80
N CYS A 107 2.57 -6.90 10.28
CA CYS A 107 1.13 -7.17 10.28
C CYS A 107 0.56 -7.19 11.71
N VAL A 108 1.26 -7.80 12.68
CA VAL A 108 0.84 -7.77 14.09
C VAL A 108 0.94 -6.35 14.67
N GLY A 109 1.96 -5.57 14.31
CA GLY A 109 2.06 -4.16 14.68
C GLY A 109 0.86 -3.32 14.21
N VAL A 110 0.39 -3.51 12.97
CA VAL A 110 -0.86 -2.88 12.49
C VAL A 110 -2.05 -3.32 13.35
N LEU A 111 -2.17 -4.61 13.70
CA LEU A 111 -3.25 -5.11 14.56
C LEU A 111 -3.19 -4.54 15.98
N GLU A 112 -2.00 -4.33 16.54
CA GLU A 112 -1.81 -3.72 17.85
C GLU A 112 -2.18 -2.23 17.82
N ALA A 113 -1.80 -1.50 16.77
CA ALA A 113 -2.23 -0.11 16.57
C ALA A 113 -3.76 -0.01 16.42
N LEU A 114 -4.38 -0.89 15.63
CA LEU A 114 -5.84 -0.99 15.54
C LEU A 114 -6.47 -1.31 16.90
N SER A 115 -5.94 -2.31 17.60
CA SER A 115 -6.39 -2.75 18.93
C SER A 115 -6.35 -1.63 19.97
N ALA A 116 -5.32 -0.79 19.94
CA ALA A 116 -5.22 0.39 20.79
C ALA A 116 -6.24 1.47 20.38
N HIS A 117 -6.47 1.65 19.08
CA HIS A 117 -7.33 2.72 18.57
C HIS A 117 -8.84 2.43 18.77
N VAL A 118 -9.30 1.23 18.40
CA VAL A 118 -10.74 0.93 18.34
C VAL A 118 -11.32 0.41 19.66
N TYR A 119 -10.47 -0.05 20.58
CA TYR A 119 -10.94 -0.61 21.84
C TYR A 119 -11.14 0.46 22.91
N ASP A 120 -12.39 0.73 23.21
CA ASP A 120 -12.83 1.46 24.40
C ASP A 120 -13.10 0.50 25.59
N PRO A 121 -12.35 0.59 26.71
CA PRO A 121 -12.58 -0.24 27.90
C PRO A 121 -13.94 -0.04 28.56
N GLU A 122 -14.54 1.15 28.49
CA GLU A 122 -15.84 1.43 29.12
C GLU A 122 -16.99 0.74 28.37
N VAL A 123 -16.81 0.53 27.06
CA VAL A 123 -17.81 -0.09 26.18
C VAL A 123 -17.56 -1.59 26.00
N HIS A 124 -16.30 -1.98 25.82
CA HIS A 124 -15.93 -3.32 25.37
C HIS A 124 -15.41 -4.23 26.49
N CYS A 125 -15.03 -3.71 27.65
CA CYS A 125 -14.59 -4.54 28.77
C CYS A 125 -15.80 -4.96 29.63
N PRO A 126 -16.06 -6.27 29.82
CA PRO A 126 -17.08 -6.72 30.75
C PRO A 126 -16.79 -6.19 32.16
N PRO A 127 -17.80 -5.74 32.95
CA PRO A 127 -17.58 -5.09 34.25
C PRO A 127 -16.81 -5.91 35.30
N VAL A 128 -16.74 -7.23 35.10
CA VAL A 128 -16.14 -8.17 36.06
C VAL A 128 -14.73 -8.60 35.64
N LEU A 129 -14.26 -8.18 34.45
CA LEU A 129 -12.96 -8.55 33.90
C LEU A 129 -12.00 -7.36 33.88
N SER A 130 -10.71 -7.65 34.02
CA SER A 130 -9.65 -6.68 33.78
C SER A 130 -9.51 -6.38 32.29
N GLU A 131 -9.13 -5.15 31.96
CA GLU A 131 -8.84 -4.77 30.57
C GLU A 131 -7.79 -5.72 29.96
N PRO A 132 -8.05 -6.28 28.77
CA PRO A 132 -7.07 -7.08 28.06
C PRO A 132 -5.91 -6.20 27.54
N PRO A 133 -4.65 -6.68 27.62
CA PRO A 133 -3.51 -5.96 27.04
C PRO A 133 -3.68 -5.69 25.54
N VAL A 134 -3.01 -4.66 25.02
CA VAL A 134 -3.10 -4.24 23.60
C VAL A 134 -2.72 -5.36 22.62
N ASP A 135 -1.77 -6.22 23.00
CA ASP A 135 -1.30 -7.37 22.21
C ASP A 135 -2.33 -8.50 22.07
N LYS A 136 -3.42 -8.45 22.85
CA LYS A 136 -4.60 -9.32 22.70
C LYS A 136 -5.54 -8.80 21.62
N THR A 137 -4.99 -8.64 20.42
CA THR A 137 -5.66 -8.01 19.28
C THR A 137 -6.92 -8.76 18.85
N ASP A 138 -6.95 -10.09 18.98
CA ASP A 138 -8.12 -10.92 18.71
C ASP A 138 -9.27 -10.64 19.67
N ILE A 139 -8.97 -10.42 20.96
CA ILE A 139 -9.95 -10.06 21.98
C ILE A 139 -10.42 -8.62 21.80
N ARG A 140 -9.50 -7.65 21.68
CA ARG A 140 -9.82 -6.22 21.61
C ARG A 140 -10.57 -5.85 20.32
N ILE A 141 -10.03 -6.22 19.16
CA ILE A 141 -10.70 -5.98 17.87
C ILE A 141 -11.99 -6.80 17.77
N GLY A 142 -11.99 -8.02 18.31
CA GLY A 142 -13.17 -8.88 18.39
C GLY A 142 -14.32 -8.23 19.15
N ALA A 143 -14.05 -7.67 20.33
CA ALA A 143 -15.04 -6.98 21.15
C ALA A 143 -15.58 -5.73 20.45
N TYR A 144 -14.71 -4.94 19.81
CA TYR A 144 -15.11 -3.78 19.00
C TYR A 144 -16.07 -4.18 17.87
N ILE A 145 -15.71 -5.18 17.06
CA ILE A 145 -16.54 -5.56 15.91
C ILE A 145 -17.83 -6.26 16.32
N ASP A 146 -17.83 -7.02 17.43
CA ASP A 146 -19.03 -7.62 18.00
C ASP A 146 -19.99 -6.54 18.56
N HIS A 147 -19.47 -5.45 19.12
CA HIS A 147 -20.27 -4.29 19.57
C HIS A 147 -20.82 -3.46 18.39
N ARG A 148 -19.99 -3.12 17.40
CA ARG A 148 -20.39 -2.25 16.27
C ARG A 148 -21.28 -2.93 15.26
N LEU A 149 -21.12 -4.24 15.04
CA LEU A 149 -21.88 -5.01 14.04
C LEU A 149 -22.65 -6.18 14.71
N PRO A 150 -23.64 -5.90 15.57
CA PRO A 150 -24.37 -6.94 16.28
C PRO A 150 -25.30 -7.73 15.33
N GLY A 151 -25.81 -8.87 15.82
CA GLY A 151 -26.82 -9.67 15.14
C GLY A 151 -26.29 -10.66 14.10
N LYS A 152 -27.17 -11.56 13.65
CA LYS A 152 -26.82 -12.66 12.72
C LYS A 152 -26.50 -12.16 11.31
N SER A 153 -27.13 -11.08 10.86
CA SER A 153 -26.89 -10.51 9.52
C SER A 153 -25.44 -10.05 9.31
N ASN A 154 -24.70 -9.78 10.39
CA ASN A 154 -23.32 -9.32 10.36
C ASN A 154 -22.28 -10.41 10.66
N GLU A 155 -22.70 -11.67 10.85
CA GLU A 155 -21.83 -12.76 11.30
C GLU A 155 -20.61 -12.97 10.40
N GLU A 156 -20.81 -12.95 9.07
CA GLU A 156 -19.72 -13.12 8.09
C GLU A 156 -18.68 -11.99 8.16
N LEU A 157 -19.11 -10.74 8.37
CA LEU A 157 -18.20 -9.60 8.51
C LEU A 157 -17.33 -9.71 9.77
N ARG A 158 -17.93 -10.16 10.87
CA ARG A 158 -17.19 -10.44 12.12
C ARG A 158 -16.26 -11.64 11.96
N GLY A 159 -16.70 -12.67 11.24
CA GLY A 159 -15.89 -13.84 10.90
C GLY A 159 -14.65 -13.48 10.08
N LEU A 160 -14.81 -12.65 9.05
CA LEU A 160 -13.72 -12.15 8.22
C LEU A 160 -12.66 -11.41 9.06
N THR A 161 -13.11 -10.53 9.95
CA THR A 161 -12.24 -9.78 10.88
C THR A 161 -11.42 -10.72 11.76
N LYS A 162 -12.08 -11.69 12.40
CA LYS A 162 -11.42 -12.68 13.27
C LYS A 162 -10.40 -13.53 12.51
N LYS A 163 -10.70 -13.92 11.26
CA LYS A 163 -9.80 -14.72 10.42
C LYS A 163 -8.60 -13.94 9.90
N ALA A 164 -8.77 -12.67 9.52
CA ALA A 164 -7.65 -11.81 9.13
C ALA A 164 -6.65 -11.62 10.28
N SER A 165 -7.14 -11.36 11.51
CA SER A 165 -6.29 -11.26 12.71
C SER A 165 -5.54 -12.57 13.00
N ALA A 166 -6.23 -13.72 12.94
CA ALA A 166 -5.61 -15.02 13.15
C ALA A 166 -4.54 -15.36 12.08
N LEU A 167 -4.74 -14.94 10.83
CA LEU A 167 -3.79 -15.15 9.74
C LEU A 167 -2.47 -14.41 10.00
N ALA A 168 -2.54 -13.16 10.46
CA ALA A 168 -1.36 -12.35 10.81
C ALA A 168 -0.52 -13.00 11.93
N HIS A 169 -1.17 -13.42 13.01
CA HIS A 169 -0.49 -14.09 14.13
C HIS A 169 0.15 -15.42 13.72
N LYS A 170 -0.45 -16.15 12.78
CA LYS A 170 0.13 -17.37 12.22
C LYS A 170 1.37 -17.06 11.37
N MET A 171 1.36 -15.97 10.61
CA MET A 171 2.46 -15.62 9.70
C MET A 171 3.76 -15.31 10.45
N LYS A 172 3.72 -14.53 11.55
CA LYS A 172 4.95 -14.18 12.30
C LYS A 172 5.75 -15.37 12.81
N HIS A 173 5.10 -16.52 13.03
CA HIS A 173 5.75 -17.74 13.49
C HIS A 173 6.00 -18.77 12.37
N SER A 174 5.62 -18.48 11.12
CA SER A 174 5.67 -19.45 10.03
C SER A 174 7.10 -19.74 9.57
N PRO A 175 7.63 -20.98 9.72
CA PRO A 175 8.95 -21.34 9.20
C PRO A 175 8.96 -21.49 7.67
N LYS A 176 7.78 -21.49 7.03
CA LYS A 176 7.57 -21.62 5.58
C LYS A 176 7.01 -20.34 4.97
N ALA A 177 7.28 -19.19 5.59
CA ALA A 177 6.84 -17.90 5.07
C ALA A 177 7.48 -17.65 3.69
N ASP A 178 6.65 -17.35 2.71
CA ASP A 178 7.04 -17.01 1.34
C ASP A 178 6.32 -15.73 0.90
N ARG A 179 6.71 -15.18 -0.26
CA ARG A 179 6.16 -13.91 -0.77
C ARG A 179 4.64 -13.96 -0.88
N THR A 180 4.11 -15.07 -1.39
CA THR A 180 2.68 -15.24 -1.67
C THR A 180 1.85 -15.24 -0.39
N THR A 181 2.17 -16.13 0.55
CA THR A 181 1.42 -16.26 1.80
C THR A 181 1.55 -15.01 2.66
N THR A 182 2.72 -14.36 2.63
CA THR A 182 3.00 -13.12 3.33
C THR A 182 2.23 -11.94 2.73
N GLY A 183 2.20 -11.82 1.40
CA GLY A 183 1.44 -10.79 0.69
C GLY A 183 -0.06 -10.90 1.00
N ILE A 184 -0.63 -12.10 0.90
CA ILE A 184 -2.03 -12.37 1.26
C ILE A 184 -2.33 -11.95 2.71
N THR A 185 -1.39 -12.20 3.62
CA THR A 185 -1.55 -11.82 5.03
C THR A 185 -1.51 -10.30 5.21
N ALA A 186 -0.57 -9.62 4.56
CA ALA A 186 -0.45 -8.18 4.61
C ALA A 186 -1.67 -7.48 4.00
N ASP A 187 -2.15 -7.96 2.85
CA ASP A 187 -3.39 -7.50 2.21
C ASP A 187 -4.59 -7.66 3.14
N ALA A 188 -4.74 -8.83 3.76
CA ALA A 188 -5.85 -9.09 4.67
C ALA A 188 -5.86 -8.13 5.88
N VAL A 189 -4.69 -7.77 6.41
CA VAL A 189 -4.56 -6.83 7.54
C VAL A 189 -4.82 -5.39 7.11
N ILE A 190 -4.31 -4.95 5.95
CA ILE A 190 -4.60 -3.61 5.42
C ILE A 190 -6.10 -3.47 5.13
N LEU A 191 -6.71 -4.47 4.50
CA LEU A 191 -8.14 -4.47 4.24
C LEU A 191 -8.96 -4.53 5.53
N LEU A 192 -8.49 -5.24 6.56
CA LEU A 192 -9.12 -5.22 7.88
C LEU A 192 -9.13 -3.80 8.46
N ALA A 193 -8.01 -3.08 8.42
CA ALA A 193 -7.94 -1.69 8.90
C ALA A 193 -8.99 -0.80 8.22
N ASN A 194 -9.12 -0.94 6.89
CA ASN A 194 -10.14 -0.23 6.10
C ASN A 194 -11.57 -0.65 6.47
N ILE A 195 -11.82 -1.94 6.73
CA ILE A 195 -13.13 -2.43 7.16
C ILE A 195 -13.51 -1.85 8.52
N LEU A 196 -12.58 -1.78 9.47
CA LEU A 196 -12.84 -1.28 10.83
C LEU A 196 -13.11 0.23 10.86
N ARG A 197 -12.61 0.97 9.87
CA ARG A 197 -12.88 2.40 9.70
C ARG A 197 -14.30 2.68 9.23
N ARG A 198 -14.88 1.84 8.36
CA ARG A 198 -16.21 2.08 7.76
C ARG A 198 -17.35 2.34 8.76
N PRO A 199 -17.47 1.60 9.88
CA PRO A 199 -18.50 1.89 10.88
C PRO A 199 -18.39 3.26 11.56
N GLU A 200 -17.28 3.99 11.41
CA GLU A 200 -17.13 5.37 11.91
C GLU A 200 -17.61 6.44 10.92
N GLU A 201 -17.84 6.08 9.66
CA GLU A 201 -18.27 7.01 8.61
C GLU A 201 -19.80 7.21 8.56
N GLY A 202 -20.56 6.41 9.32
CA GLY A 202 -22.02 6.48 9.41
C GLY A 202 -22.51 6.49 10.85
#